data_AF-A0A024TJS7-F1
#
_entry.id   AF-A0A024TJS7-F1
#
_cell.length_a   1.000
_cell.length_b   1.000
_cell.length_c   1.000
_cell.angle_alpha   90.00
_cell.angle_beta   90.00
_cell.angle_gamma   90.00
#
_symmetry.space_group_name_H-M   'P 1'
#
loop_
_entity.id
_entity.type
_entity.pdbx_description
1 polymer ?
#
loop_
_entity_poly.entity_id
_entity_poly.type
_entity_poly.pdbx_seq_one_letter_code
_entity_poly.pdbx_strand_id
1 'polypeptide(L)'
;MESSTVTASLRVTCGTLAVGAFLSSIRARQLAGPSAIFVALGVGTGVFRLVNHIRGNGNSKLAAAVASITFFRLCTASHRQVVLSYGCLEVLLQAYWDHRCLPTLVEHAISLITTMRVAYAYLVHAEWLPPSTLKTFDYQTNIPVAHLEQFRRNIHTNELSRCATMHPDHSCRQFAVTGTLNLLSRSAQVFVPLQSLSLAAGIATKKVIEWPKVIKGVARSMMFLTGANMAPLMLSCLVPNAPHKWVALLASMLPYAVLQVEPPKRRASVLKAISCWALISLHLQAKSSRWWRRLYMATPAKHVPWSWVATAAYAACMTQILKRPHIQSHLAMQYLYGKPMTKSRNSTDSRSNPTKHNAQGDKVIPVTTP
;
A
#
# COMPACT_ATOMS: atom_id res chain seq x y z
N MET A 1 15.15 -26.43 -26.32
CA MET A 1 14.16 -25.36 -26.05
C MET A 1 13.86 -25.21 -24.54
N GLU A 2 13.85 -26.30 -23.75
CA GLU A 2 13.61 -26.26 -22.28
C GLU A 2 14.67 -25.49 -21.47
N SER A 3 15.94 -25.51 -21.90
CA SER A 3 17.05 -24.82 -21.20
C SER A 3 16.85 -23.30 -21.12
N SER A 4 16.25 -22.66 -22.14
CA SER A 4 16.03 -21.20 -22.15
C SER A 4 14.91 -20.77 -21.20
N THR A 5 13.92 -21.63 -20.96
CA THR A 5 12.80 -21.36 -20.06
C THR A 5 13.21 -21.44 -18.59
N VAL A 6 13.93 -22.52 -18.24
CA VAL A 6 14.43 -22.73 -16.87
C VAL A 6 15.41 -21.63 -16.50
N THR A 7 16.32 -21.26 -17.41
CA THR A 7 17.26 -20.15 -17.18
C THR A 7 16.56 -18.79 -17.02
N ALA A 8 15.50 -18.51 -17.78
CA ALA A 8 14.72 -17.26 -17.63
C ALA A 8 13.93 -17.19 -16.30
N SER A 9 13.44 -18.32 -15.80
CA SER A 9 12.79 -18.42 -14.48
C SER A 9 13.81 -18.31 -13.34
N LEU A 10 14.96 -18.97 -13.49
CA LEU A 10 16.06 -18.94 -12.53
C LEU A 10 16.60 -17.51 -12.35
N ARG A 11 16.81 -16.77 -13.45
CA ARG A 11 17.31 -15.38 -13.39
C ARG A 11 16.42 -14.46 -12.55
N VAL A 12 15.11 -14.58 -12.68
CA VAL A 12 14.17 -13.76 -11.88
C VAL A 12 14.23 -14.13 -10.43
N THR A 13 14.15 -15.43 -10.16
CA THR A 13 14.18 -15.99 -8.81
C THR A 13 15.47 -15.56 -8.09
N CYS A 14 16.62 -15.72 -8.73
CA CYS A 14 17.91 -15.25 -8.21
C CYS A 14 17.93 -13.72 -8.03
N GLY A 15 17.35 -12.96 -8.97
CA GLY A 15 17.25 -11.50 -8.85
C GLY A 15 16.43 -11.06 -7.63
N THR A 16 15.25 -11.63 -7.40
CA THR A 16 14.44 -11.38 -6.19
C THR A 16 15.18 -11.74 -4.91
N LEU A 17 15.90 -12.86 -4.92
CA LEU A 17 16.65 -13.34 -3.75
C LEU A 17 17.84 -12.42 -3.46
N ALA A 18 18.57 -11.97 -4.50
CA ALA A 18 19.68 -11.04 -4.36
C ALA A 18 19.20 -9.69 -3.78
N VAL A 19 18.09 -9.14 -4.28
CA VAL A 19 17.48 -7.93 -3.73
C VAL A 19 17.05 -8.14 -2.28
N GLY A 20 16.41 -9.28 -1.98
CA GLY A 20 16.01 -9.63 -0.62
C GLY A 20 17.18 -9.75 0.35
N ALA A 21 18.27 -10.39 -0.07
CA ALA A 21 19.49 -10.54 0.72
C ALA A 21 20.18 -9.19 0.93
N PHE A 22 20.26 -8.35 -0.11
CA PHE A 22 20.80 -7.00 -0.01
C PHE A 22 20.04 -6.14 1.00
N LEU A 23 18.71 -6.10 0.90
CA LEU A 23 17.87 -5.33 1.83
C LEU A 23 17.92 -5.88 3.26
N SER A 24 17.93 -7.21 3.41
CA SER A 24 18.08 -7.88 4.70
C SER A 24 19.43 -7.52 5.33
N SER A 25 20.50 -7.53 4.53
CA SER A 25 21.85 -7.26 5.00
C SER A 25 22.05 -5.80 5.41
N ILE A 26 21.50 -4.85 4.66
CA ILE A 26 21.49 -3.43 5.04
C ILE A 26 20.77 -3.25 6.38
N ARG A 27 19.61 -3.88 6.53
CA ARG A 27 18.81 -3.76 7.76
C ARG A 27 19.50 -4.39 8.96
N ALA A 28 20.14 -5.54 8.77
CA ALA A 28 20.84 -6.26 9.82
C ALA A 28 22.25 -5.70 10.09
N ARG A 29 22.76 -4.81 9.23
CA ARG A 29 24.15 -4.31 9.22
C ARG A 29 25.20 -5.43 9.15
N GLN A 30 24.80 -6.60 8.68
CA GLN A 30 25.63 -7.80 8.51
C GLN A 30 25.09 -8.63 7.36
N LEU A 31 25.90 -9.53 6.78
CA LEU A 31 25.39 -10.44 5.76
C LEU A 31 24.22 -11.26 6.31
N ALA A 32 23.06 -11.10 5.70
CA ALA A 32 21.85 -11.80 6.07
C ALA A 32 21.18 -12.38 4.83
N GLY A 33 20.63 -13.59 4.97
CA GLY A 33 19.87 -14.24 3.92
C GLY A 33 18.60 -13.45 3.53
N PRO A 34 18.02 -13.76 2.37
CA PRO A 34 16.77 -13.13 1.93
C PRO A 34 15.64 -13.48 2.89
N SER A 35 14.80 -12.50 3.21
CA SER A 35 13.64 -12.76 4.06
C SER A 35 12.59 -13.63 3.36
N ALA A 36 11.78 -14.35 4.14
CA ALA A 36 10.81 -15.32 3.63
C ALA A 36 9.85 -14.75 2.56
N ILE A 37 9.53 -13.45 2.62
CA ILE A 37 8.67 -12.81 1.62
C ILE A 37 9.37 -12.66 0.27
N PHE A 38 10.68 -12.39 0.24
CA PHE A 38 11.45 -12.31 -1.00
C PHE A 38 11.68 -13.70 -1.59
N VAL A 39 11.85 -14.72 -0.75
CA VAL A 39 11.88 -16.12 -1.19
C VAL A 39 10.56 -16.51 -1.83
N ALA A 40 9.43 -16.25 -1.15
CA ALA A 40 8.10 -16.51 -1.69
C ALA A 40 7.85 -15.78 -3.02
N LEU A 41 8.24 -14.50 -3.10
CA LEU A 41 8.12 -13.67 -4.31
C LEU A 41 8.96 -14.23 -5.46
N GLY A 42 10.21 -14.60 -5.20
CA GLY A 42 11.08 -15.19 -6.20
C GLY A 42 10.55 -16.50 -6.75
N VAL A 43 10.14 -17.41 -5.87
CA VAL A 43 9.55 -18.69 -6.29
C VAL A 43 8.24 -18.46 -7.05
N GLY A 44 7.36 -17.59 -6.56
CA GLY A 44 6.10 -17.28 -7.24
C GLY A 44 6.31 -16.70 -8.64
N THR A 45 7.22 -15.74 -8.80
CA THR A 45 7.54 -15.12 -10.10
C THR A 45 8.23 -16.10 -11.06
N GLY A 46 9.11 -16.97 -10.56
CA GLY A 46 9.70 -18.06 -11.34
C GLY A 46 8.66 -19.06 -11.85
N VAL A 47 7.76 -19.50 -10.97
CA VAL A 47 6.62 -20.38 -11.34
C VAL A 47 5.73 -19.71 -12.39
N PHE A 48 5.43 -18.42 -12.23
CA PHE A 48 4.65 -17.68 -13.22
C PHE A 48 5.30 -17.75 -14.61
N ARG A 49 6.59 -17.43 -14.70
CA ARG A 49 7.31 -17.43 -15.99
C ARG A 49 7.39 -18.81 -16.60
N LEU A 50 7.66 -19.83 -15.80
CA LEU A 50 7.72 -21.21 -16.25
C LEU A 50 6.37 -21.63 -16.87
N VAL A 51 5.27 -21.47 -16.14
CA VAL A 51 3.94 -21.88 -16.59
C VAL A 51 3.48 -21.04 -17.80
N ASN A 52 3.73 -19.73 -17.79
CA ASN A 52 3.35 -18.83 -18.89
C ASN A 52 4.11 -19.16 -20.18
N HIS A 53 5.37 -19.60 -20.08
CA HIS A 53 6.17 -19.99 -21.23
C HIS A 53 5.75 -21.37 -21.77
N ILE A 54 5.54 -22.37 -20.91
CA ILE A 54 5.10 -23.72 -21.31
C ILE A 54 3.75 -23.67 -22.03
N ARG A 55 2.83 -22.81 -21.59
CA ARG A 55 1.48 -22.67 -22.18
C ARG A 55 1.40 -21.69 -23.35
N GLY A 56 2.54 -21.27 -23.91
CA GLY A 56 2.60 -20.47 -25.13
C GLY A 56 2.08 -19.04 -24.98
N ASN A 57 2.70 -18.21 -24.11
CA ASN A 57 2.55 -16.74 -23.97
C ASN A 57 1.12 -16.13 -23.92
N GLY A 58 0.05 -16.93 -23.96
CA GLY A 58 -1.33 -16.47 -24.07
C GLY A 58 -2.24 -16.89 -22.91
N ASN A 59 -1.81 -17.84 -22.07
CA ASN A 59 -2.63 -18.36 -20.96
C ASN A 59 -2.17 -17.83 -19.58
N SER A 60 -2.07 -16.50 -19.48
CA SER A 60 -1.58 -15.78 -18.30
C SER A 60 -2.43 -16.02 -17.04
N LYS A 61 -3.69 -16.45 -17.18
CA LYS A 61 -4.61 -16.73 -16.06
C LYS A 61 -4.17 -17.96 -15.26
N LEU A 62 -3.84 -19.06 -15.92
CA LEU A 62 -3.39 -20.27 -15.21
C LEU A 62 -2.03 -20.03 -14.56
N ALA A 63 -1.11 -19.38 -15.27
CA ALA A 63 0.19 -18.99 -14.72
C ALA A 63 0.02 -18.10 -13.48
N ALA A 64 -0.87 -17.10 -13.53
CA ALA A 64 -1.22 -16.26 -12.40
C ALA A 64 -1.78 -17.07 -11.24
N ALA A 65 -2.73 -17.99 -11.48
CA ALA A 65 -3.35 -18.79 -10.44
C ALA A 65 -2.32 -19.67 -9.73
N VAL A 66 -1.54 -20.47 -10.48
CA VAL A 66 -0.55 -21.39 -9.92
C VAL A 66 0.54 -20.62 -9.17
N ALA A 67 1.09 -19.55 -9.75
CA ALA A 67 2.08 -18.71 -9.10
C ALA A 67 1.56 -18.08 -7.81
N SER A 68 0.31 -17.64 -7.79
CA SER A 68 -0.31 -17.00 -6.63
C SER A 68 -0.58 -17.99 -5.51
N ILE A 69 -0.98 -19.23 -5.83
CA ILE A 69 -1.10 -20.32 -4.85
C ILE A 69 0.26 -20.58 -4.20
N THR A 70 1.31 -20.77 -5.02
CA THR A 70 2.67 -21.04 -4.52
C THR A 70 3.17 -19.89 -3.65
N PHE A 71 3.08 -18.65 -4.14
CA PHE A 71 3.47 -17.45 -3.40
C PHE A 71 2.76 -17.35 -2.04
N PHE A 72 1.44 -17.49 -2.04
CA PHE A 72 0.63 -17.30 -0.84
C PHE A 72 0.88 -18.39 0.20
N ARG A 73 1.11 -19.63 -0.24
CA ARG A 73 1.45 -20.75 0.63
C ARG A 73 2.83 -20.61 1.24
N LEU A 74 3.81 -20.06 0.53
CA LEU A 74 5.15 -19.78 1.06
C LEU A 74 5.19 -18.57 2.00
N CYS A 75 4.22 -17.66 1.90
CA CYS A 75 4.12 -16.52 2.82
C CYS A 75 3.81 -16.95 4.26
N THR A 76 4.42 -16.24 5.22
CA THR A 76 4.07 -16.36 6.64
C THR A 76 2.63 -15.87 6.90
N ALA A 77 2.05 -16.26 8.03
CA ALA A 77 0.66 -15.88 8.36
C ALA A 77 0.42 -14.36 8.37
N SER A 78 1.40 -13.57 8.84
CA SER A 78 1.34 -12.11 8.83
C SER A 78 1.35 -11.54 7.40
N HIS A 79 2.24 -12.01 6.54
CA HIS A 79 2.32 -11.55 5.15
C HIS A 79 1.09 -11.96 4.33
N ARG A 80 0.51 -13.14 4.58
CA ARG A 80 -0.74 -13.58 3.92
C ARG A 80 -1.87 -12.58 4.10
N GLN A 81 -2.02 -12.00 5.29
CA GLN A 81 -3.06 -11.01 5.56
C GLN A 81 -2.83 -9.72 4.75
N VAL A 82 -1.59 -9.24 4.72
CA VAL A 82 -1.22 -8.03 3.97
C VAL A 82 -1.46 -8.21 2.48
N VAL A 83 -0.96 -9.30 1.91
CA VAL A 83 -1.01 -9.54 0.47
C VAL A 83 -2.44 -9.88 0.01
N LEU A 84 -3.22 -10.61 0.82
CA LEU A 84 -4.64 -10.81 0.53
C LEU A 84 -5.41 -9.49 0.54
N SER A 85 -5.21 -8.65 1.56
CA SER A 85 -5.89 -7.34 1.66
C SER A 85 -5.54 -6.44 0.49
N TYR A 86 -4.28 -6.44 0.07
CA TYR A 86 -3.82 -5.73 -1.11
C TYR A 86 -4.47 -6.27 -2.40
N GLY A 87 -4.50 -7.59 -2.57
CA GLY A 87 -5.16 -8.23 -3.72
C GLY A 87 -6.64 -7.89 -3.81
N CYS A 88 -7.39 -7.99 -2.71
CA CYS A 88 -8.79 -7.59 -2.66
C CYS A 88 -8.98 -6.11 -3.01
N LEU A 89 -8.14 -5.23 -2.46
CA LEU A 89 -8.22 -3.80 -2.72
C LEU A 89 -7.96 -3.46 -4.20
N GLU A 90 -6.96 -4.05 -4.83
CA GLU A 90 -6.68 -3.81 -6.25
C GLU A 90 -7.81 -4.33 -7.16
N VAL A 91 -8.45 -5.46 -6.82
CA VAL A 91 -9.64 -5.94 -7.55
C VAL A 91 -10.82 -4.98 -7.40
N LEU A 92 -11.09 -4.53 -6.16
CA LEU A 92 -12.16 -3.55 -5.90
C LEU A 92 -11.90 -2.24 -6.63
N LEU A 93 -10.65 -1.78 -6.66
CA LEU A 93 -10.26 -0.61 -7.44
C LEU A 93 -10.49 -0.86 -8.94
N GLN A 94 -10.06 -1.99 -9.50
CA GLN A 94 -10.32 -2.27 -10.92
C GLN A 94 -11.82 -2.25 -11.25
N ALA A 95 -12.65 -2.86 -10.41
CA ALA A 95 -14.10 -2.83 -10.56
C ALA A 95 -14.64 -1.39 -10.43
N TYR A 96 -14.13 -0.62 -9.48
CA TYR A 96 -14.51 0.78 -9.31
C TYR A 96 -14.18 1.64 -10.54
N TRP A 97 -13.00 1.46 -11.11
CA TRP A 97 -12.57 2.20 -12.30
C TRP A 97 -13.40 1.87 -13.54
N ASP A 98 -13.91 0.63 -13.64
CA ASP A 98 -14.78 0.21 -14.73
C ASP A 98 -16.19 0.80 -14.66
N HIS A 99 -16.70 1.04 -13.44
CA HIS A 99 -18.09 1.47 -13.24
C HIS A 99 -18.24 2.92 -12.77
N ARG A 100 -17.17 3.56 -12.28
CA ARG A 100 -17.12 4.93 -11.71
C ARG A 100 -18.42 5.33 -11.01
N CYS A 101 -18.84 4.49 -10.08
CA CYS A 101 -20.19 4.51 -9.55
C CYS A 101 -20.39 5.47 -8.37
N LEU A 102 -19.35 6.19 -7.93
CA LEU A 102 -19.43 7.02 -6.72
C LEU A 102 -19.16 8.50 -7.02
N PRO A 103 -19.97 9.42 -6.45
CA PRO A 103 -19.66 10.85 -6.44
C PRO A 103 -18.37 11.14 -5.67
N THR A 104 -17.66 12.21 -6.04
CA THR A 104 -16.39 12.62 -5.42
C THR A 104 -16.51 12.87 -3.90
N LEU A 105 -17.64 13.38 -3.43
CA LEU A 105 -17.90 13.55 -1.99
C LEU A 105 -17.93 12.21 -1.26
N VAL A 106 -18.49 11.17 -1.89
CA VAL A 106 -18.53 9.82 -1.32
C VAL A 106 -17.14 9.20 -1.31
N GLU A 107 -16.33 9.42 -2.35
CA GLU A 107 -14.92 9.00 -2.35
C GLU A 107 -14.13 9.62 -1.18
N HIS A 108 -14.33 10.92 -0.94
CA HIS A 108 -13.69 11.62 0.17
C HIS A 108 -14.20 11.13 1.53
N ALA A 109 -15.49 10.88 1.67
CA ALA A 109 -16.07 10.32 2.90
C ALA A 109 -15.53 8.92 3.19
N ILE A 110 -15.47 8.04 2.19
CA ILE A 110 -14.89 6.70 2.33
C ILE A 110 -13.40 6.79 2.71
N SER A 111 -12.65 7.69 2.07
CA SER A 111 -11.23 7.88 2.37
C SER A 111 -11.00 8.37 3.80
N LEU A 112 -11.84 9.30 4.26
CA LEU A 112 -11.84 9.79 5.64
C LEU A 112 -12.16 8.66 6.62
N ILE A 113 -13.27 7.95 6.42
CA ILE A 113 -13.71 6.84 7.29
C ILE A 113 -12.63 5.75 7.37
N THR A 114 -11.99 5.44 6.25
CA THR A 114 -10.94 4.41 6.18
C THR A 114 -9.70 4.85 6.96
N THR A 115 -9.29 6.12 6.83
CA THR A 115 -8.16 6.69 7.57
C THR A 115 -8.46 6.76 9.07
N MET A 116 -9.64 7.28 9.40
CA MET A 116 -10.18 7.38 10.74
C MET A 116 -10.21 6.02 11.42
N ARG A 117 -10.65 4.97 10.73
CA ARG A 117 -10.66 3.60 11.25
C ARG A 117 -9.28 3.13 11.69
N VAL A 118 -8.26 3.31 10.86
CA VAL A 118 -6.89 2.85 11.16
C VAL A 118 -6.32 3.62 12.35
N ALA A 119 -6.46 4.95 12.33
CA ALA A 119 -5.97 5.79 13.41
C ALA A 119 -6.73 5.54 14.73
N TYR A 120 -8.04 5.37 14.68
CA TYR A 120 -8.85 5.04 15.85
C TYR A 120 -8.51 3.66 16.41
N ALA A 121 -8.35 2.64 15.54
CA ALA A 121 -7.89 1.32 15.95
C ALA A 121 -6.50 1.41 16.61
N TYR A 122 -5.57 2.19 16.05
CA TYR A 122 -4.26 2.39 16.67
C TYR A 122 -4.30 2.98 18.08
N LEU A 123 -5.20 3.96 18.32
CA LEU A 123 -5.31 4.65 19.60
C LEU A 123 -6.11 3.85 20.64
N VAL A 124 -7.22 3.22 20.24
CA VAL A 124 -8.21 2.64 21.16
C VAL A 124 -8.19 1.11 21.16
N HIS A 125 -7.95 0.49 20.01
CA HIS A 125 -8.04 -0.96 19.78
C HIS A 125 -6.80 -1.50 19.09
N ALA A 126 -5.64 -1.29 19.73
CA ALA A 126 -4.33 -1.68 19.21
C ALA A 126 -4.26 -3.19 18.87
N GLU A 127 -5.06 -4.01 19.56
CA GLU A 127 -5.23 -5.44 19.33
C GLU A 127 -5.86 -5.78 17.96
N TRP A 128 -6.50 -4.82 17.29
CA TRP A 128 -7.00 -5.00 15.92
C TRP A 128 -5.94 -4.68 14.86
N LEU A 129 -4.70 -4.41 15.24
CA LEU A 129 -3.60 -4.21 14.30
C LEU A 129 -2.53 -5.31 14.45
N PRO A 130 -1.88 -5.72 13.35
CA PRO A 130 -0.73 -6.62 13.44
C PRO A 130 0.39 -6.00 14.29
N PRO A 131 1.14 -6.80 15.09
CA PRO A 131 2.22 -6.28 15.92
C PRO A 131 3.29 -5.51 15.13
N SER A 132 3.56 -5.91 13.89
CA SER A 132 4.50 -5.19 13.00
C SER A 132 3.99 -3.81 12.60
N THR A 133 2.68 -3.68 12.37
CA THR A 133 2.04 -2.40 12.03
C THR A 133 2.02 -1.49 13.24
N LEU A 134 1.66 -2.02 14.42
CA LEU A 134 1.72 -1.30 15.68
C LEU A 134 3.12 -0.74 15.95
N LYS A 135 4.16 -1.57 15.87
CA LYS A 135 5.55 -1.14 16.04
C LYS A 135 5.94 -0.02 15.08
N THR A 136 5.43 -0.07 13.84
CA THR A 136 5.68 0.98 12.85
C THR A 136 5.03 2.29 13.25
N PHE A 137 3.78 2.26 13.71
CA PHE A 137 3.07 3.46 14.17
C PHE A 137 3.66 4.01 15.48
N ASP A 138 4.01 3.15 16.45
CA ASP A 138 4.70 3.54 17.68
C ASP A 138 6.01 4.27 17.36
N TYR A 139 6.81 3.68 16.47
CA TYR A 139 8.03 4.31 15.99
C TYR A 139 7.75 5.65 15.28
N GLN A 140 6.64 5.78 14.54
CA GLN A 140 6.32 7.04 13.87
C GLN A 140 5.82 8.13 14.81
N THR A 141 5.20 7.80 15.95
CA THR A 141 4.70 8.82 16.90
C THR A 141 5.80 9.47 17.74
N ASN A 142 6.99 8.89 17.82
CA ASN A 142 8.13 9.42 18.60
C ASN A 142 7.81 9.61 20.10
N ILE A 143 6.92 8.78 20.66
CA ILE A 143 6.63 8.70 22.09
C ILE A 143 7.25 7.39 22.63
N PRO A 144 7.83 7.38 23.85
CA PRO A 144 8.32 6.14 24.46
C PRO A 144 7.23 5.06 24.51
N VAL A 145 7.61 3.80 24.23
CA VAL A 145 6.65 2.67 24.14
C VAL A 145 5.89 2.48 25.46
N ALA A 146 6.56 2.63 26.60
CA ALA A 146 5.92 2.54 27.92
C ALA A 146 4.79 3.56 28.10
N HIS A 147 5.01 4.80 27.66
CA HIS A 147 4.02 5.88 27.72
C HIS A 147 2.84 5.61 26.78
N LEU A 148 3.09 5.06 25.59
CA LEU A 148 2.03 4.67 24.65
C LEU A 148 1.19 3.51 25.19
N GLU A 149 1.81 2.52 25.82
CA GLU A 149 1.08 1.42 26.45
C GLU A 149 0.22 1.92 27.62
N GLN A 150 0.77 2.79 28.47
CA GLN A 150 0.02 3.41 29.56
C GLN A 150 -1.12 4.27 29.03
N PHE A 151 -0.90 5.08 28.00
CA PHE A 151 -1.92 5.86 27.32
C PHE A 151 -3.07 4.99 26.80
N ARG A 152 -2.77 3.87 26.13
CA ARG A 152 -3.78 2.93 25.60
C ARG A 152 -4.58 2.24 26.69
N ARG A 153 -3.98 1.95 27.85
CA ARG A 153 -4.74 1.43 29.01
C ARG A 153 -5.64 2.51 29.59
N ASN A 154 -5.07 3.70 29.80
CA ASN A 154 -5.75 4.85 30.37
C ASN A 154 -6.92 5.35 29.51
N ILE A 155 -6.89 5.14 28.19
CA ILE A 155 -8.00 5.51 27.29
C ILE A 155 -9.32 4.81 27.63
N HIS A 156 -9.25 3.67 28.33
CA HIS A 156 -10.40 2.88 28.75
C HIS A 156 -10.81 3.12 30.19
N THR A 157 -9.87 3.48 31.07
CA THR A 157 -10.13 3.70 32.51
C THR A 157 -10.40 5.17 32.85
N ASN A 158 -9.87 6.12 32.07
CA ASN A 158 -9.91 7.57 32.32
C ASN A 158 -9.35 7.99 33.69
N GLU A 159 -8.35 7.27 34.20
CA GLU A 159 -7.74 7.54 35.52
C GLU A 159 -6.80 8.75 35.50
N LEU A 160 -6.07 8.94 34.40
CA LEU A 160 -5.08 9.99 34.22
C LEU A 160 -5.45 10.89 33.04
N SER A 161 -4.92 12.12 33.01
CA SER A 161 -5.04 12.93 31.80
C SER A 161 -4.16 12.36 30.67
N ARG A 162 -4.56 12.57 29.41
CA ARG A 162 -3.78 12.12 28.24
C ARG A 162 -2.37 12.73 28.24
N CYS A 163 -2.25 14.00 28.62
CA CYS A 163 -0.97 14.70 28.73
C CYS A 163 -0.05 14.03 29.77
N ALA A 164 -0.60 13.69 30.95
CA ALA A 164 0.16 12.99 32.00
C ALA A 164 0.69 11.63 31.55
N THR A 165 -0.04 10.93 30.67
CA THR A 165 0.45 9.65 30.12
C THR A 165 1.44 9.80 28.97
N MET A 166 1.29 10.80 28.10
CA MET A 166 2.12 10.92 26.90
C MET A 166 3.46 11.63 27.17
N HIS A 167 3.46 12.63 28.05
CA HIS A 167 4.63 13.47 28.32
C HIS A 167 4.66 13.93 29.80
N PRO A 168 4.77 13.01 30.77
CA PRO A 168 4.70 13.32 32.21
C PRO A 168 5.72 14.39 32.64
N ASP A 169 6.94 14.35 32.08
CA ASP A 169 8.06 15.19 32.50
C ASP A 169 8.21 16.49 31.69
N HIS A 170 7.25 16.78 30.80
CA HIS A 170 7.34 17.91 29.87
C HIS A 170 6.05 18.71 29.79
N SER A 171 6.19 20.03 29.65
CA SER A 171 5.06 20.89 29.30
C SER A 171 4.54 20.58 27.90
N CYS A 172 3.24 20.81 27.65
CA CYS A 172 2.63 20.61 26.32
C CYS A 172 3.39 21.38 25.22
N ARG A 173 3.91 22.58 25.53
CA ARG A 173 4.69 23.40 24.60
C ARG A 173 6.04 22.77 24.27
N GLN A 174 6.78 22.30 25.29
CA GLN A 174 8.06 21.61 25.06
C GLN A 174 7.86 20.32 24.26
N PHE A 175 6.83 19.54 24.61
CA PHE A 175 6.43 18.37 23.85
C PHE A 175 6.08 18.72 22.39
N ALA A 176 5.34 19.81 22.17
CA ALA A 176 5.00 20.30 20.84
C ALA A 176 6.24 20.60 19.98
N VAL A 177 7.18 21.38 20.52
CA VAL A 177 8.38 21.80 19.79
C VAL A 177 9.32 20.62 19.57
N THR A 178 9.71 19.93 20.64
CA THR A 178 10.67 18.82 20.57
C THR A 178 10.11 17.63 19.79
N GLY A 179 8.82 17.32 19.97
CA GLY A 179 8.13 16.29 19.21
C GLY A 179 8.11 16.59 17.72
N THR A 180 7.78 17.83 17.33
CA THR A 180 7.76 18.25 15.91
C THR A 180 9.14 18.15 15.28
N LEU A 181 10.20 18.64 15.95
CA LEU A 181 11.57 18.59 15.42
C LEU A 181 12.07 17.15 15.24
N ASN A 182 11.82 16.29 16.22
CA ASN A 182 12.19 14.88 16.14
C ASN A 182 11.40 14.14 15.04
N LEU A 183 10.11 14.43 14.88
CA LEU A 183 9.29 13.87 13.81
C LEU A 183 9.73 14.35 12.43
N LEU A 184 10.15 15.61 12.31
CA LEU A 184 10.69 16.15 11.08
C LEU A 184 11.99 15.45 10.69
N SER A 185 12.89 15.23 11.66
CA SER A 185 14.13 14.47 11.47
C SER A 185 13.85 13.02 11.04
N ARG A 186 12.93 12.32 11.72
CA ARG A 186 12.50 10.97 11.30
C ARG A 186 11.86 10.96 9.91
N SER A 187 11.07 11.96 9.58
CA SER A 187 10.48 12.10 8.25
C SER A 187 11.54 12.28 7.17
N ALA A 188 12.60 13.05 7.45
CA ALA A 188 13.75 13.17 6.56
C ALA A 188 14.46 11.82 6.37
N GLN A 189 14.68 11.06 7.45
CA GLN A 189 15.30 9.72 7.39
C GLN A 189 14.49 8.73 6.54
N VAL A 190 13.17 8.90 6.41
CA VAL A 190 12.33 8.06 5.56
C VAL A 190 12.33 8.55 4.11
N PHE A 191 12.07 9.84 3.88
CA PHE A 191 11.84 10.33 2.51
C PHE A 191 13.10 10.69 1.74
N VAL A 192 14.17 11.12 2.40
CA VAL A 192 15.42 11.46 1.70
C VAL A 192 16.02 10.23 1.01
N PRO A 193 16.13 9.04 1.65
CA PRO A 193 16.62 7.84 0.96
C PRO A 193 15.69 7.33 -0.15
N LEU A 194 14.37 7.42 0.04
CA LEU A 194 13.41 7.01 -1.00
C LEU A 194 13.53 7.91 -2.24
N GLN A 195 13.74 9.20 -2.03
CA GLN A 195 13.88 10.17 -3.12
C GLN A 195 15.24 10.08 -3.79
N SER A 196 16.32 9.80 -3.05
CA SER A 196 17.63 9.55 -3.65
C SER A 196 17.61 8.31 -4.56
N LEU A 197 16.92 7.24 -4.16
CA LEU A 197 16.70 6.06 -5.02
C LEU A 197 15.89 6.40 -6.27
N SER A 198 14.82 7.19 -6.12
CA SER A 198 14.01 7.62 -7.27
C SER A 198 14.80 8.53 -8.22
N LEU A 199 15.66 9.39 -7.69
CA LEU A 199 16.57 10.25 -8.46
C LEU A 199 17.60 9.40 -9.19
N ALA A 200 18.25 8.46 -8.51
CA ALA A 200 19.22 7.55 -9.12
C ALA A 200 18.61 6.75 -10.29
N ALA A 201 17.38 6.25 -10.13
CA ALA A 201 16.64 5.59 -11.21
C ALA A 201 16.29 6.55 -12.37
N GLY A 202 15.97 7.81 -12.06
CA GLY A 202 15.74 8.86 -13.06
C GLY A 202 16.98 9.18 -13.89
N ILE A 203 18.14 9.31 -13.22
CA ILE A 203 19.45 9.52 -13.86
C ILE A 203 19.80 8.33 -14.76
N ALA A 204 19.64 7.10 -14.25
CA ALA A 204 19.90 5.88 -15.01
C ALA A 204 19.01 5.75 -16.26
N THR A 205 17.81 6.34 -16.23
CA THR A 205 16.87 6.38 -17.37
C THR A 205 16.96 7.65 -18.21
N LYS A 206 18.03 8.46 -18.03
CA LYS A 206 18.29 9.71 -18.75
C LYS A 206 17.12 10.71 -18.72
N LYS A 207 16.34 10.72 -17.63
CA LYS A 207 15.25 11.69 -17.45
C LYS A 207 15.79 13.04 -16.99
N VAL A 208 15.22 14.12 -17.52
CA VAL A 208 15.50 15.49 -17.05
C VAL A 208 14.94 15.66 -15.64
N ILE A 209 15.77 16.15 -14.72
CA ILE A 209 15.43 16.30 -13.31
C ILE A 209 15.10 17.77 -13.02
N GLU A 210 13.87 18.01 -12.61
CA GLU A 210 13.45 19.33 -12.15
C GLU A 210 13.57 19.44 -10.62
N TRP A 211 14.74 19.89 -10.16
CA TRP A 211 15.08 20.02 -8.74
C TRP A 211 14.02 20.75 -7.88
N PRO A 212 13.41 21.87 -8.33
CA PRO A 212 12.38 22.55 -7.54
C PRO A 212 11.15 21.69 -7.28
N LYS A 213 10.72 20.88 -8.26
CA LYS A 213 9.58 19.97 -8.11
C LYS A 213 9.92 18.83 -7.14
N VAL A 214 11.14 18.30 -7.20
CA VAL A 214 11.63 17.25 -6.30
C VAL A 214 11.64 17.76 -4.86
N ILE A 215 12.31 18.89 -4.60
CA ILE A 215 12.43 19.48 -3.26
C ILE A 215 11.04 19.77 -2.67
N LYS A 216 10.15 20.40 -3.47
CA LYS A 216 8.76 20.67 -3.06
C LYS A 216 7.97 19.41 -2.74
N GLY A 217 8.26 18.29 -3.41
CA GLY A 217 7.68 16.99 -3.14
C GLY A 217 8.23 16.30 -1.89
N VAL A 218 9.48 16.60 -1.49
CA VAL A 218 10.14 16.05 -0.27
C VAL A 218 9.78 16.86 0.99
N ALA A 219 9.75 18.19 0.90
CA ALA A 219 8.80 19.01 1.69
C ALA A 219 7.37 18.53 1.37
N ARG A 220 6.22 19.11 1.74
CA ARG A 220 4.90 18.41 1.54
C ARG A 220 4.87 17.02 2.18
N SER A 221 5.24 15.94 1.50
CA SER A 221 6.22 15.00 2.04
C SER A 221 6.37 14.80 3.54
N MET A 222 7.47 15.39 4.01
CA MET A 222 7.85 15.46 5.41
C MET A 222 6.80 16.20 6.25
N MET A 223 6.17 17.25 5.71
CA MET A 223 5.08 17.98 6.41
C MET A 223 3.86 17.09 6.64
N PHE A 224 3.52 16.23 5.68
CA PHE A 224 2.41 15.29 5.79
C PHE A 224 2.69 14.27 6.89
N LEU A 225 3.86 13.61 6.84
CA LEU A 225 4.17 12.59 7.85
C LEU A 225 4.33 13.19 9.25
N THR A 226 4.95 14.38 9.35
CA THR A 226 5.08 15.11 10.62
C THR A 226 3.71 15.51 11.14
N GLY A 227 2.87 16.16 10.31
CA GLY A 227 1.55 16.63 10.71
C GLY A 227 0.57 15.49 11.01
N ALA A 228 0.61 14.40 10.26
CA ALA A 228 -0.27 13.25 10.48
C ALA A 228 -0.02 12.57 11.83
N ASN A 229 1.22 12.61 12.34
CA ASN A 229 1.56 12.11 13.67
C ASN A 229 1.36 13.19 14.76
N MET A 230 1.71 14.44 14.48
CA MET A 230 1.74 15.48 15.50
C MET A 230 0.38 16.15 15.75
N ALA A 231 -0.45 16.34 14.73
CA ALA A 231 -1.75 16.99 14.88
C ALA A 231 -2.69 16.24 15.86
N PRO A 232 -2.81 14.89 15.83
CA PRO A 232 -3.53 14.11 16.85
C PRO A 232 -3.06 14.37 18.29
N LEU A 233 -1.75 14.50 18.46
CA LEU A 233 -1.12 14.72 19.77
C LEU A 233 -1.39 16.14 20.27
N MET A 234 -1.31 17.14 19.38
CA MET A 234 -1.64 18.53 19.71
C MET A 234 -3.11 18.70 20.06
N LEU A 235 -4.02 18.04 19.34
CA LEU A 235 -5.44 18.05 19.71
C LEU A 235 -5.66 17.49 21.11
N SER A 236 -4.92 16.44 21.48
CA SER A 236 -5.00 15.85 22.82
C SER A 236 -4.57 16.83 23.92
N CYS A 237 -3.54 17.65 23.66
CA CYS A 237 -3.06 18.70 24.56
C CYS A 237 -4.00 19.92 24.63
N LEU A 238 -4.68 20.27 23.53
CA LEU A 238 -5.59 21.42 23.47
C LEU A 238 -6.90 21.18 24.22
N VAL A 239 -7.32 19.93 24.38
CA VAL A 239 -8.63 19.58 24.99
C VAL A 239 -8.47 18.62 26.17
N PRO A 240 -7.63 18.91 27.18
CA PRO A 240 -7.18 17.92 28.17
C PRO A 240 -8.33 17.29 28.97
N ASN A 241 -9.38 18.06 29.24
CA ASN A 241 -10.51 17.66 30.10
C ASN A 241 -11.63 16.93 29.35
N ALA A 242 -11.55 16.82 28.02
CA ALA A 242 -12.58 16.13 27.25
C ALA A 242 -12.46 14.58 27.36
N PRO A 243 -13.59 13.86 27.23
CA PRO A 243 -13.62 12.41 27.28
C PRO A 243 -12.67 11.79 26.24
N HIS A 244 -11.85 10.84 26.70
CA HIS A 244 -10.71 10.35 25.91
C HIS A 244 -11.11 9.73 24.57
N LYS A 245 -12.20 8.96 24.54
CA LYS A 245 -12.69 8.30 23.32
C LYS A 245 -13.17 9.29 22.26
N TRP A 246 -13.79 10.40 22.68
CA TRP A 246 -14.22 11.46 21.76
C TRP A 246 -13.02 12.21 21.18
N VAL A 247 -12.03 12.53 22.02
CA VAL A 247 -10.80 13.16 21.53
C VAL A 247 -10.04 12.22 20.60
N ALA A 248 -9.98 10.92 20.89
CA ALA A 248 -9.38 9.92 20.01
C ALA A 248 -10.13 9.82 18.66
N LEU A 249 -11.46 9.92 18.68
CA LEU A 249 -12.28 9.96 17.48
C LEU A 249 -11.93 11.17 16.60
N LEU A 250 -11.92 12.37 17.17
CA LEU A 250 -11.56 13.60 16.45
C LEU A 250 -10.11 13.56 15.97
N ALA A 251 -9.19 13.12 16.82
CA ALA A 251 -7.77 12.98 16.51
C ALA A 251 -7.55 12.02 15.33
N SER A 252 -8.36 10.97 15.22
CA SER A 252 -8.27 10.01 14.11
C SER A 252 -8.66 10.57 12.74
N MET A 253 -9.36 11.72 12.69
CA MET A 253 -9.72 12.40 11.43
C MET A 253 -8.57 13.27 10.90
N LEU A 254 -7.69 13.77 11.78
CA LEU A 254 -6.62 14.70 11.43
C LEU A 254 -5.61 14.16 10.41
N PRO A 255 -5.18 12.88 10.44
CA PRO A 255 -4.30 12.35 9.42
C PRO A 255 -4.85 12.49 8.00
N TYR A 256 -6.17 12.39 7.82
CA TYR A 256 -6.80 12.57 6.51
C TYR A 256 -6.83 14.05 6.07
N ALA A 257 -7.04 14.98 7.00
CA ALA A 257 -6.96 16.41 6.71
C ALA A 257 -5.54 16.80 6.27
N VAL A 258 -4.52 16.33 7.01
CA VAL A 258 -3.11 16.58 6.68
C VAL A 258 -2.71 15.89 5.36
N LEU A 259 -3.31 14.73 5.04
CA LEU A 259 -3.09 14.03 3.78
C LEU A 259 -3.46 14.88 2.54
N GLN A 260 -4.30 15.90 2.67
CA GLN A 260 -4.64 16.79 1.55
C GLN A 260 -3.45 17.65 1.09
N VAL A 261 -2.38 17.77 1.90
CA VAL A 261 -1.13 18.43 1.52
C VAL A 261 -0.37 17.65 0.44
N GLU A 262 -0.57 16.32 0.36
CA GLU A 262 0.08 15.46 -0.62
C GLU A 262 -0.54 15.61 -2.01
N PRO A 263 0.27 15.54 -3.10
CA PRO A 263 -0.27 15.59 -4.45
C PRO A 263 -1.16 14.37 -4.74
N PRO A 264 -2.14 14.49 -5.66
CA PRO A 264 -3.17 13.47 -5.88
C PRO A 264 -2.63 12.05 -6.11
N LYS A 265 -1.57 11.91 -6.90
CA LYS A 265 -0.93 10.60 -7.18
C LYS A 265 -0.39 9.93 -5.91
N ARG A 266 0.21 10.72 -5.03
CA ARG A 266 0.80 10.22 -3.79
C ARG A 266 -0.26 9.98 -2.73
N ARG A 267 -1.24 10.87 -2.62
CA ARG A 267 -2.45 10.67 -1.80
C ARG A 267 -3.12 9.34 -2.12
N ALA A 268 -3.30 9.01 -3.40
CA ALA A 268 -3.85 7.73 -3.81
C ALA A 268 -3.01 6.53 -3.34
N SER A 269 -1.67 6.61 -3.45
CA SER A 269 -0.76 5.55 -2.97
C SER A 269 -0.85 5.36 -1.44
N VAL A 270 -0.87 6.47 -0.68
CA VAL A 270 -1.01 6.44 0.78
C VAL A 270 -2.37 5.88 1.18
N LEU A 271 -3.45 6.32 0.54
CA LEU A 271 -4.80 5.80 0.79
C LEU A 271 -4.89 4.30 0.49
N LYS A 272 -4.24 3.81 -0.57
CA LYS A 272 -4.18 2.36 -0.83
C LYS A 272 -3.56 1.59 0.34
N ALA A 273 -2.46 2.09 0.89
CA ALA A 273 -1.81 1.46 2.06
C ALA A 273 -2.71 1.51 3.31
N ILE A 274 -3.32 2.66 3.58
CA ILE A 274 -4.27 2.84 4.69
C ILE A 274 -5.47 1.90 4.54
N SER A 275 -6.04 1.78 3.34
CA SER A 275 -7.14 0.84 3.06
C SER A 275 -6.75 -0.61 3.30
N CYS A 276 -5.52 -1.00 2.99
CA CYS A 276 -5.02 -2.33 3.32
C CYS A 276 -5.00 -2.56 4.85
N TRP A 277 -4.49 -1.59 5.63
CA TRP A 277 -4.50 -1.70 7.10
C TRP A 277 -5.92 -1.68 7.67
N ALA A 278 -6.84 -0.93 7.07
CA ALA A 278 -8.24 -0.89 7.45
C ALA A 278 -8.94 -2.24 7.24
N LEU A 279 -8.66 -2.91 6.12
CA LEU A 279 -9.16 -4.27 5.84
C LEU A 279 -8.57 -5.30 6.82
N ILE A 280 -7.27 -5.21 7.12
CA ILE A 280 -6.65 -6.08 8.11
C ILE A 280 -7.28 -5.86 9.49
N SER A 281 -7.53 -4.60 9.87
CA SER A 281 -8.15 -4.31 11.17
C SER A 281 -9.60 -4.78 11.25
N LEU A 282 -10.37 -4.67 10.16
CA LEU A 282 -11.70 -5.30 10.03
C LEU A 282 -11.62 -6.80 10.26
N HIS A 283 -10.67 -7.47 9.61
CA HIS A 283 -10.51 -8.91 9.71
C HIS A 283 -10.15 -9.36 11.13
N LEU A 284 -9.24 -8.64 11.80
CA LEU A 284 -8.85 -8.96 13.17
C LEU A 284 -9.97 -8.67 14.17
N GLN A 285 -10.70 -7.56 13.99
CA GLN A 285 -11.91 -7.27 14.77
C GLN A 285 -13.01 -8.33 14.56
N ALA A 286 -13.21 -8.76 13.32
CA ALA A 286 -14.16 -9.82 13.00
C ALA A 286 -13.78 -11.12 13.72
N LYS A 287 -12.50 -11.53 13.68
CA LYS A 287 -12.02 -12.72 14.39
C LYS A 287 -12.19 -12.66 15.90
N SER A 288 -12.04 -11.48 16.51
CA SER A 288 -12.23 -11.31 17.95
C SER A 288 -13.71 -11.31 18.36
N SER A 289 -14.62 -10.99 17.43
CA SER A 289 -16.06 -10.97 17.69
C SER A 289 -16.65 -12.35 18.02
N ARG A 290 -17.49 -12.40 19.06
CA ARG A 290 -18.24 -13.60 19.47
C ARG A 290 -19.20 -14.06 18.39
N TRP A 291 -19.81 -13.14 17.64
CA TRP A 291 -20.78 -13.46 16.59
C TRP A 291 -20.12 -14.15 15.39
N TRP A 292 -18.95 -13.67 14.98
CA TRP A 292 -18.14 -14.30 13.93
C TRP A 292 -17.64 -15.68 14.36
N ARG A 293 -17.22 -15.84 15.63
CA ARG A 293 -16.89 -17.16 16.17
C ARG A 293 -18.09 -18.12 16.13
N ARG A 294 -19.30 -17.63 16.44
CA ARG A 294 -20.54 -18.43 16.32
C ARG A 294 -20.85 -18.80 14.88
N LEU A 295 -20.77 -17.89 13.92
CA LEU A 295 -20.96 -18.19 12.50
C LEU A 295 -19.92 -19.19 11.95
N TYR A 296 -18.66 -19.02 12.36
CA TYR A 296 -17.56 -19.90 11.96
C TYR A 296 -17.71 -21.30 12.57
N MET A 297 -18.23 -21.40 13.80
CA MET A 297 -18.52 -22.68 14.46
C MET A 297 -19.87 -23.30 14.02
N ALA A 298 -20.82 -22.48 13.55
CA ALA A 298 -22.13 -22.93 13.07
C ALA A 298 -22.12 -23.37 11.61
N THR A 299 -21.10 -23.00 10.84
CA THR A 299 -20.89 -23.56 9.50
C THR A 299 -20.24 -24.94 9.65
N PRO A 300 -20.82 -26.01 9.06
CA PRO A 300 -20.27 -27.36 9.14
C PRO A 300 -19.06 -27.53 8.21
N ALA A 301 -18.13 -26.56 8.21
CA ALA A 301 -16.88 -26.62 7.47
C ALA A 301 -15.85 -27.41 8.26
N LYS A 302 -16.15 -28.67 8.60
CA LYS A 302 -15.20 -29.61 9.22
C LYS A 302 -14.01 -29.95 8.31
N HIS A 303 -13.99 -29.53 7.03
CA HIS A 303 -12.99 -30.03 6.07
C HIS A 303 -12.25 -28.99 5.21
N VAL A 304 -12.62 -27.70 5.22
CA VAL A 304 -11.87 -26.69 4.44
C VAL A 304 -11.18 -25.68 5.36
N PRO A 305 -9.86 -25.81 5.58
CA PRO A 305 -9.12 -24.84 6.37
C PRO A 305 -9.27 -23.44 5.78
N TRP A 306 -9.47 -22.41 6.62
CA TRP A 306 -9.49 -21.00 6.18
C TRP A 306 -8.29 -20.62 5.30
N SER A 307 -7.15 -21.28 5.50
CA SER A 307 -5.97 -21.10 4.65
C SER A 307 -6.22 -21.44 3.18
N TRP A 308 -7.02 -22.45 2.87
CA TRP A 308 -7.42 -22.80 1.50
C TRP A 308 -8.37 -21.76 0.90
N VAL A 309 -9.37 -21.32 1.66
CA VAL A 309 -10.28 -20.25 1.23
C VAL A 309 -9.51 -18.97 0.93
N ALA A 310 -8.62 -18.55 1.83
CA ALA A 310 -7.77 -17.39 1.64
C ALA A 310 -6.81 -17.53 0.44
N THR A 311 -6.28 -18.75 0.21
CA THR A 311 -5.43 -19.02 -0.95
C THR A 311 -6.22 -18.91 -2.25
N ALA A 312 -7.42 -19.50 -2.30
CA ALA A 312 -8.29 -19.43 -3.47
C ALA A 312 -8.74 -17.99 -3.75
N ALA A 313 -9.11 -17.25 -2.71
CA ALA A 313 -9.47 -15.83 -2.82
C ALA A 313 -8.31 -14.99 -3.34
N TYR A 314 -7.08 -15.20 -2.83
CA TYR A 314 -5.90 -14.50 -3.31
C TYR A 314 -5.57 -14.85 -4.76
N ALA A 315 -5.63 -16.14 -5.12
CA ALA A 315 -5.41 -16.59 -6.49
C ALA A 315 -6.44 -15.97 -7.45
N ALA A 316 -7.72 -15.96 -7.08
CA ALA A 316 -8.77 -15.29 -7.84
C ALA A 316 -8.47 -13.79 -8.02
N CYS A 317 -8.04 -13.10 -6.97
CA CYS A 317 -7.67 -11.69 -7.06
C CYS A 317 -6.52 -11.47 -8.05
N MET A 318 -5.45 -12.23 -7.94
CA MET A 318 -4.29 -12.09 -8.82
C MET A 318 -4.59 -12.44 -10.27
N THR A 319 -5.44 -13.45 -10.52
CA THR A 319 -5.89 -13.75 -11.89
C THR A 319 -6.67 -12.60 -12.49
N GLN A 320 -7.54 -11.95 -11.71
CA GLN A 320 -8.28 -10.78 -12.16
C GLN A 320 -7.35 -9.58 -12.40
N ILE A 321 -6.42 -9.32 -11.48
CA ILE A 321 -5.46 -8.22 -11.60
C ILE A 321 -4.60 -8.38 -12.87
N LEU A 322 -4.13 -9.59 -13.15
CA LEU A 322 -3.27 -9.90 -14.28
C LEU A 322 -4.03 -10.07 -15.61
N LYS A 323 -5.37 -10.00 -15.64
CA LYS A 323 -6.12 -9.86 -16.90
C LYS A 323 -5.84 -8.52 -17.58
N ARG A 324 -5.54 -7.47 -16.82
CA ARG A 324 -5.25 -6.12 -17.35
C ARG A 324 -3.88 -5.62 -16.87
N PRO A 325 -2.77 -6.23 -17.34
CA PRO A 325 -1.43 -5.88 -16.89
C PRO A 325 -1.05 -4.43 -17.25
N HIS A 326 -1.64 -3.86 -18.29
CA HIS A 326 -1.37 -2.47 -18.72
C HIS A 326 -1.82 -1.39 -17.71
N ILE A 327 -2.72 -1.73 -16.78
CA ILE A 327 -3.16 -0.83 -15.70
C ILE A 327 -2.15 -0.85 -14.53
N GLN A 328 -1.39 -1.95 -14.42
CA GLN A 328 -0.44 -2.16 -13.35
C GLN A 328 0.89 -1.43 -13.62
N SER A 329 1.73 -1.34 -12.59
CA SER A 329 3.06 -0.74 -12.72
C SER A 329 3.84 -1.40 -13.86
N HIS A 330 4.28 -0.60 -14.82
CA HIS A 330 5.00 -1.07 -16.00
C HIS A 330 6.27 -1.84 -15.64
N LEU A 331 7.01 -1.35 -14.64
CA LEU A 331 8.21 -2.01 -14.10
C LEU A 331 7.87 -3.36 -13.45
N ALA A 332 6.77 -3.44 -12.70
CA ALA A 332 6.37 -4.70 -12.06
C ALA A 332 5.94 -5.74 -13.10
N MET A 333 5.24 -5.33 -14.15
CA MET A 333 4.84 -6.22 -15.24
C MET A 333 6.02 -6.61 -16.13
N GLN A 334 6.93 -5.69 -16.43
CA GLN A 334 8.20 -6.00 -17.09
C GLN A 334 8.99 -7.03 -16.29
N TYR A 335 9.07 -6.85 -14.97
CA TYR A 335 9.72 -7.79 -14.09
C TYR A 335 9.03 -9.15 -14.08
N LEU A 336 7.70 -9.20 -14.07
CA LEU A 336 6.95 -10.46 -14.05
C LEU A 336 7.06 -11.22 -15.39
N TYR A 337 6.85 -10.53 -16.51
CA TYR A 337 6.79 -11.14 -17.85
C TYR A 337 8.14 -11.18 -18.59
N GLY A 338 9.13 -10.42 -18.13
CA GLY A 338 10.47 -10.36 -18.73
C GLY A 338 10.55 -9.62 -20.06
N LYS A 339 9.49 -8.87 -20.43
CA LYS A 339 9.40 -8.10 -21.67
C LYS A 339 8.71 -6.75 -21.41
N PRO A 340 9.06 -5.70 -22.18
CA PRO A 340 8.32 -4.44 -22.15
C PRO A 340 6.87 -4.68 -22.54
N MET A 341 5.94 -4.27 -21.66
CA MET A 341 4.52 -4.20 -21.99
C MET A 341 4.30 -2.99 -22.89
N THR A 342 4.22 -3.19 -24.20
CA THR A 342 3.73 -2.16 -25.11
C THR A 342 2.23 -1.94 -24.85
N LYS A 343 1.78 -0.69 -24.87
CA LYS A 343 0.35 -0.40 -25.00
C LYS A 343 -0.10 -1.11 -26.27
N SER A 344 -1.00 -2.09 -26.18
CA SER A 344 -1.67 -2.62 -27.36
C SER A 344 -2.41 -1.43 -27.99
N ARG A 345 -1.85 -0.88 -29.06
CA ARG A 345 -2.56 -0.02 -29.98
C ARG A 345 -3.56 -0.97 -30.65
N ASN A 346 -4.84 -0.75 -30.41
CA ASN A 346 -5.97 -1.55 -30.91
C ASN A 346 -5.65 -2.20 -32.26
N SER A 347 -5.53 -3.52 -32.25
CA SER A 347 -5.61 -4.34 -33.46
C SER A 347 -7.07 -4.37 -33.91
N THR A 348 -7.52 -3.30 -34.54
CA THR A 348 -8.55 -3.39 -35.57
C THR A 348 -7.81 -3.34 -36.88
N ASP A 349 -7.46 -4.52 -37.37
CA ASP A 349 -6.94 -4.70 -38.71
C ASP A 349 -7.75 -5.83 -39.34
N SER A 350 -8.73 -5.49 -40.17
CA SER A 350 -9.08 -6.31 -41.33
C SER A 350 -9.83 -5.50 -42.40
N ARG A 351 -9.14 -5.30 -43.52
CA ARG A 351 -9.61 -5.41 -44.91
C ARG A 351 -10.28 -4.21 -45.61
N SER A 352 -9.41 -3.55 -46.39
CA SER A 352 -9.50 -3.34 -47.86
C SER A 352 -10.68 -2.56 -48.45
N ASN A 353 -10.37 -1.39 -49.00
CA ASN A 353 -10.53 -1.15 -50.45
C ASN A 353 -9.65 0.02 -50.93
N PRO A 354 -8.85 -0.14 -52.00
CA PRO A 354 -8.22 0.98 -52.70
C PRO A 354 -9.06 1.34 -53.93
N THR A 355 -9.51 2.59 -54.07
CA THR A 355 -9.49 3.38 -55.33
C THR A 355 -10.29 4.68 -55.25
N LYS A 356 -9.63 5.77 -55.71
CA LYS A 356 -10.15 6.99 -56.41
C LYS A 356 -11.07 7.92 -55.58
N HIS A 357 -10.98 9.25 -55.60
CA HIS A 357 -10.59 10.22 -56.63
C HIS A 357 -10.17 11.56 -55.97
N ASN A 358 -9.28 12.31 -56.64
CA ASN A 358 -8.90 13.70 -56.36
C ASN A 358 -10.09 14.68 -56.31
N ALA A 359 -10.00 15.72 -55.48
CA ALA A 359 -10.36 17.09 -55.86
C ALA A 359 -9.73 18.14 -54.91
N GLN A 360 -8.97 19.04 -55.54
CA GLN A 360 -8.53 20.37 -55.13
C GLN A 360 -9.64 21.20 -54.44
N GLY A 361 -9.27 22.15 -53.57
CA GLY A 361 -10.09 23.35 -53.34
C GLY A 361 -10.02 24.02 -51.97
N ASP A 362 -9.19 25.06 -51.89
CA ASP A 362 -9.47 26.37 -51.28
C ASP A 362 -9.77 26.59 -49.77
N LYS A 363 -8.87 27.40 -49.18
CA LYS A 363 -9.08 28.68 -48.46
C LYS A 363 -9.72 28.75 -47.05
N VAL A 364 -8.85 29.09 -46.08
CA VAL A 364 -8.75 30.39 -45.35
C VAL A 364 -9.74 30.70 -44.18
N ILE A 365 -9.12 31.12 -43.05
CA ILE A 365 -9.52 31.91 -41.84
C ILE A 365 -10.01 31.19 -40.55
N PRO A 366 -9.35 31.47 -39.39
CA PRO A 366 -9.79 31.07 -38.04
C PRO A 366 -10.74 32.11 -37.41
N VAL A 367 -11.62 31.68 -36.50
CA VAL A 367 -12.39 32.62 -35.66
C VAL A 367 -12.34 32.19 -34.19
N THR A 368 -12.06 33.22 -33.40
CA THR A 368 -11.89 33.36 -31.96
C THR A 368 -13.12 33.08 -31.11
N THR A 369 -12.81 32.91 -29.81
CA THR A 369 -13.59 32.91 -28.57
C THR A 369 -14.74 33.93 -28.46
N PRO A 370 -15.65 33.75 -27.50
CA PRO A 370 -15.43 34.22 -26.11
C PRO A 370 -14.95 33.17 -25.10
#